data_AF-A0A946AZ90-F1
#
_entry.id   AF-A0A946AZ90-F1
#
_cell.length_a   1.000
_cell.length_b   1.000
_cell.length_c   1.000
_cell.angle_alpha   90.00
_cell.angle_beta   90.00
_cell.angle_gamma   90.00
#
_symmetry.space_group_name_H-M   'P 1'
#
loop_
_entity.id
_entity.type
_entity.pdbx_description
1 polymer ?
#
loop_
_entity_poly.entity_id
_entity_poly.type
_entity_poly.pdbx_seq_one_letter_code
_entity_poly.pdbx_strand_id
1 'polypeptide(L)'
;MNESEVIEISREGVMAIIVAGGPLMLVALGVGLTISLIQALTQVQEMTLAFVPKILAIFGASILMAPFIIATLNTLTVSMFDRIAALS
;
A
#
# COMPACT_ATOMS: atom_id res chain seq x y z
N MET A 1 15.49 24.11 11.04
CA MET A 1 14.45 23.13 11.37
C MET A 1 13.71 23.57 12.61
N ASN A 2 12.43 23.94 12.46
CA ASN A 2 11.53 24.27 13.56
C ASN A 2 10.61 23.07 13.89
N GLU A 3 9.98 23.04 15.06
CA GLU A 3 9.07 21.95 15.48
C GLU A 3 7.92 21.72 14.48
N SER A 4 7.37 22.81 13.92
CA SER A 4 6.33 22.75 12.89
C SER A 4 6.78 22.02 11.61
N GLU A 5 8.05 22.15 11.26
CA GLU A 5 8.62 21.57 10.05
C GLU A 5 8.82 20.06 10.19
N VAL A 6 9.20 19.59 11.39
CA VAL A 6 9.29 18.17 11.72
C VAL A 6 7.92 17.50 11.66
N ILE A 7 6.88 18.17 12.15
CA ILE A 7 5.50 17.67 12.10
C ILE A 7 5.02 17.56 10.64
N GLU A 8 5.31 18.57 9.80
CA GLU A 8 4.89 18.54 8.40
C GLU A 8 5.57 17.41 7.61
N ILE A 9 6.88 17.22 7.80
CA ILE A 9 7.63 16.11 7.17
C ILE A 9 7.05 14.76 7.61
N SER A 10 6.74 14.61 8.89
CA SER A 10 6.12 13.39 9.43
C SER A 10 4.75 13.14 8.80
N ARG A 11 3.95 14.19 8.62
CA ARG A 11 2.63 14.13 7.98
C ARG A 11 2.74 13.74 6.51
N GLU A 12 3.66 14.34 5.75
CA GLU A 12 3.93 13.97 4.35
C GLU A 12 4.32 12.50 4.22
N GLY A 13 5.19 12.00 5.09
CA GLY A 13 5.59 10.60 5.11
C GLY A 13 4.42 9.64 5.36
N VAL A 14 3.58 9.94 6.37
CA VAL A 14 2.38 9.13 6.66
C VAL A 14 1.41 9.16 5.48
N MET A 15 1.17 10.34 4.89
CA MET A 15 0.30 10.47 3.72
C MET A 15 0.83 9.68 2.52
N ALA A 16 2.14 9.70 2.27
CA ALA A 16 2.75 8.92 1.20
C ALA A 16 2.52 7.41 1.38
N ILE A 17 2.63 6.91 2.62
CA ILE A 17 2.36 5.49 2.93
C ILE A 17 0.88 5.16 2.69
N ILE A 18 -0.04 6.01 3.13
CA ILE A 18 -1.48 5.79 2.95
C ILE A 18 -1.84 5.80 1.46
N VAL A 19 -1.32 6.77 0.70
CA VAL A 19 -1.60 6.87 -0.74
C VAL A 19 -0.99 5.70 -1.50
N ALA A 20 0.27 5.34 -1.23
CA ALA A 20 0.93 4.23 -1.89
C ALA A 20 0.29 2.86 -1.54
N GLY A 21 -0.03 2.64 -0.26
CA GLY A 21 -0.56 1.36 0.23
C GLY A 21 -2.07 1.19 0.05
N GLY A 22 -2.84 2.29 0.02
CA GLY A 22 -4.30 2.28 0.00
C GLY A 22 -4.90 1.44 -1.12
N PRO A 23 -4.50 1.62 -2.40
CA PRO A 23 -5.02 0.82 -3.50
C PRO A 23 -4.74 -0.68 -3.31
N LEU A 24 -3.55 -1.05 -2.85
CA LEU A 24 -3.18 -2.45 -2.63
C LEU A 24 -4.01 -3.08 -1.49
N MET A 25 -4.25 -2.30 -0.43
CA MET A 25 -5.11 -2.74 0.68
C MET A 25 -6.56 -2.98 0.22
N LEU A 26 -7.11 -2.12 -0.64
CA LEU A 26 -8.46 -2.32 -1.18
C LEU A 26 -8.58 -3.63 -1.96
N VAL A 27 -7.57 -3.97 -2.77
CA VAL A 27 -7.55 -5.24 -3.50
C VAL A 27 -7.43 -6.42 -2.55
N ALA A 28 -6.52 -6.34 -1.57
CA ALA A 28 -6.34 -7.39 -0.57
C ALA A 28 -7.63 -7.64 0.24
N LEU A 29 -8.33 -6.58 0.62
CA LEU A 29 -9.62 -6.65 1.32
C LEU A 29 -10.70 -7.26 0.43
N GLY A 30 -10.88 -6.77 -0.80
CA GLY A 30 -11.92 -7.26 -1.70
C GLY A 30 -11.76 -8.74 -2.04
N VAL A 31 -10.53 -9.17 -2.37
CA VAL A 31 -10.24 -10.58 -2.64
C VAL A 31 -10.37 -11.41 -1.37
N GLY A 32 -9.86 -10.92 -0.24
CA GLY A 32 -9.95 -11.63 1.03
C GLY A 32 -11.39 -11.89 1.46
N LEU A 33 -12.25 -10.87 1.35
CA LEU A 33 -13.69 -10.98 1.60
C LEU A 33 -14.35 -11.97 0.66
N THR A 34 -14.11 -11.84 -0.65
CA THR A 34 -14.73 -12.71 -1.67
C THR A 34 -14.41 -14.18 -1.42
N ILE A 35 -13.14 -14.50 -1.17
CA ILE A 35 -12.71 -15.88 -0.90
C ILE A 35 -13.31 -16.37 0.43
N SER A 36 -13.31 -15.55 1.49
CA SER A 36 -13.88 -15.94 2.78
C SER A 36 -15.40 -16.20 2.71
N LEU A 37 -16.11 -15.46 1.87
CA LEU A 37 -17.54 -15.67 1.65
C LEU A 37 -17.79 -16.99 0.92
N ILE A 38 -17.01 -17.30 -0.12
CA ILE A 38 -17.13 -18.58 -0.86
C ILE A 38 -16.83 -19.77 0.06
N GLN A 39 -15.81 -19.66 0.91
CA GLN A 39 -15.50 -20.70 1.91
C GLN A 39 -16.66 -20.92 2.88
N ALA A 40 -17.27 -19.84 3.37
CA ALA A 40 -18.41 -19.93 4.28
C ALA A 40 -19.63 -20.56 3.61
N LEU A 41 -19.95 -20.17 2.36
CA LEU A 41 -21.10 -20.68 1.61
C LEU A 41 -20.95 -22.16 1.22
N THR A 42 -19.74 -22.60 0.90
CA THR A 42 -19.47 -23.98 0.44
C THR A 42 -19.07 -24.93 1.56
N GLN A 43 -18.87 -24.42 2.79
CA GLN A 43 -18.36 -25.17 3.95
C GLN A 43 -16.96 -25.80 3.72
N VAL A 44 -16.23 -25.37 2.69
CA VAL A 44 -14.86 -25.84 2.41
C VAL A 44 -13.88 -25.00 3.21
N GLN A 45 -13.32 -25.56 4.28
CA GLN A 45 -12.32 -24.92 5.16
C GLN A 45 -10.90 -25.49 4.94
N GLU A 46 -10.59 -25.88 3.71
CA GLU A 46 -9.25 -26.33 3.31
C GLU A 46 -8.30 -25.11 3.23
N MET A 47 -7.40 -24.99 4.20
CA MET A 47 -6.47 -23.84 4.31
C MET A 47 -5.64 -23.60 3.04
N THR A 48 -5.28 -24.64 2.30
CA THR A 48 -4.42 -24.54 1.09
C THR A 48 -5.18 -23.96 -0.10
N LEU A 49 -6.43 -24.40 -0.33
CA LEU A 49 -7.32 -23.91 -1.39
C LEU A 49 -7.67 -22.43 -1.22
N ALA A 50 -7.79 -21.98 0.03
CA ALA A 50 -8.00 -20.59 0.41
C ALA A 50 -6.82 -19.68 0.07
N PHE A 51 -5.61 -20.21 0.21
CA PHE A 51 -4.39 -19.43 0.28
C PHE A 51 -3.84 -19.11 -1.11
N VAL A 52 -3.87 -20.08 -2.03
CA VAL A 52 -3.29 -19.93 -3.38
C VAL A 52 -3.95 -18.79 -4.18
N PRO A 53 -5.30 -18.71 -4.32
CA PRO A 53 -5.93 -17.64 -5.07
C PRO A 53 -5.68 -16.25 -4.45
N LYS A 54 -5.61 -16.18 -3.11
CA LYS A 54 -5.35 -14.95 -2.37
C LYS A 54 -3.94 -14.41 -2.64
N ILE A 55 -2.92 -15.28 -2.62
CA ILE A 55 -1.54 -14.90 -2.95
C ILE A 55 -1.43 -14.40 -4.39
N LEU A 56 -2.00 -15.14 -5.35
CA LEU A 56 -1.92 -14.77 -6.77
C LEU A 56 -2.55 -13.40 -7.02
N ALA A 57 -3.67 -13.09 -6.37
CA ALA A 57 -4.31 -11.80 -6.49
C ALA A 57 -3.47 -10.66 -5.89
N ILE A 58 -2.87 -10.86 -4.70
CA ILE A 58 -2.00 -9.85 -4.08
C ILE A 58 -0.74 -9.62 -4.92
N PHE A 59 -0.12 -10.68 -5.44
CA PHE A 59 1.02 -10.57 -6.34
C PHE A 59 0.67 -9.88 -7.66
N GLY A 60 -0.47 -10.22 -8.26
CA GLY A 60 -0.94 -9.54 -9.47
C GLY A 60 -1.19 -8.06 -9.22
N ALA A 61 -1.86 -7.74 -8.11
CA ALA A 61 -2.13 -6.36 -7.71
C ALA A 61 -0.84 -5.57 -7.43
N SER A 62 0.15 -6.18 -6.76
CA SER A 62 1.42 -5.50 -6.46
C SER A 62 2.20 -5.16 -7.72
N ILE A 63 2.21 -6.05 -8.72
CA ILE A 63 2.84 -5.78 -10.03
C ILE A 63 2.13 -4.63 -10.74
N LEU A 64 0.80 -4.63 -10.77
CA LEU A 64 0.02 -3.57 -11.41
C LEU A 64 0.18 -2.21 -10.71
N MET A 65 0.32 -2.22 -9.38
CA MET A 65 0.44 -1.02 -8.56
C MET A 65 1.89 -0.55 -8.35
N ALA A 66 2.88 -1.37 -8.70
CA ALA A 66 4.29 -1.02 -8.61
C ALA A 66 4.63 0.36 -9.21
N PRO A 67 4.24 0.73 -10.44
CA PRO A 67 4.57 2.05 -11.00
C PRO A 67 3.96 3.20 -10.19
N PHE A 68 2.75 3.02 -9.67
CA PHE A 68 2.06 4.01 -8.85
C PHE A 68 2.73 4.21 -7.48
N ILE A 69 3.10 3.11 -6.82
CA ILE A 69 3.84 3.13 -5.55
C ILE A 69 5.19 3.83 -5.74
N ILE A 70 5.93 3.46 -6.79
CA ILE A 70 7.23 4.05 -7.11
C ILE A 70 7.08 5.55 -7.39
N ALA A 71 6.07 5.97 -8.17
CA ALA A 71 5.83 7.39 -8.43
C ALA A 71 5.57 8.18 -7.13
N THR A 72 4.74 7.64 -6.23
CA THR A 72 4.42 8.26 -4.94
C THR A 72 5.67 8.41 -4.06
N LEU A 73 6.49 7.37 -3.97
CA LEU A 73 7.74 7.40 -3.21
C LEU A 73 8.78 8.33 -3.83
N ASN A 74 8.83 8.41 -5.16
CA ASN A 74 9.72 9.33 -5.86
C ASN A 74 9.34 10.79 -5.57
N THR A 75 8.04 11.13 -5.60
CA THR A 75 7.56 12.47 -5.23
C THR A 75 7.95 12.84 -3.81
N LEU A 76 7.76 11.93 -2.84
CA LEU A 76 8.21 12.16 -1.47
C LEU A 76 9.72 12.38 -1.40
N THR A 77 10.50 11.54 -2.09
CA THR A 77 11.95 11.59 -2.08
C THR A 77 12.47 12.91 -2.64
N VAL A 78 11.96 13.35 -3.79
CA VAL A 78 12.34 14.63 -4.41
C VAL A 78 11.98 15.81 -3.51
N SER A 79 10.78 15.84 -2.92
CA SER A 79 10.38 16.86 -1.94
C SER A 79 11.36 16.95 -0.78
N MET A 80 11.82 15.81 -0.25
CA MET A 80 12.80 15.78 0.84
C MET A 80 14.17 16.32 0.40
N PHE A 81 14.65 15.95 -0.79
CA PHE A 81 15.93 16.46 -1.30
C PHE A 81 15.89 17.97 -1.55
N ASP A 82 14.80 18.50 -2.10
CA ASP A 82 14.63 19.94 -2.32
C ASP A 82 14.65 20.71 -0.99
N ARG A 83 13.98 20.18 0.05
CA ARG A 83 14.01 20.77 1.39
C ARG A 83 15.40 20.75 2.02
N ILE A 84 16.18 19.69 1.80
CA ILE A 84 17.57 19.61 2.28
C ILE A 84 18.46 20.63 1.55
N ALA A 85 18.33 20.75 0.23
CA ALA A 85 19.10 21.70 -0.57
C ALA A 85 18.73 23.17 -0.26
N ALA A 86 17.49 23.44 0.13
CA ALA A 86 17.07 24.78 0.56
C ALA A 86 17.62 25.18 1.94
N LEU A 87 18.10 24.22 2.74
CA LEU A 87 18.71 24.44 4.05
C LEU A 87 20.24 24.63 3.98
N SER A 88 20.88 24.39 2.82
CA SER A 88 22.30 24.66 2.55
C SER A 88 22.52 26.03 1.95
#